data_AF-A0A3B9X2V2-F1
#
_entry.id   AF-A0A3B9X2V2-F1
#
_cell.length_a   1.000
_cell.length_b   1.000
_cell.length_c   1.000
_cell.angle_alpha   90.00
_cell.angle_beta   90.00
_cell.angle_gamma   90.00
#
_symmetry.space_group_name_H-M   'P 1'
#
loop_
_entity.id
_entity.type
_entity.pdbx_description
1 polymer ?
#
loop_
_entity_poly.entity_id
_entity_poly.type
_entity_poly.pdbx_seq_one_letter_code
_entity_poly.pdbx_strand_id
1 'polypeptide(L)'
;CCVHAALAMREDGYETIMVNCNPETVSTDYNISDRLFFESLTFEDVTEIVRLENPVGVIVQFGGQTPLNLVKRLEEAGVPVIGTSPDAIDRAEDRERF
;
A
#
# COMPACT_ATOMS: atom_id res chain seq x y z
N CYS A 1 -1.16 -4.86 -11.14
CA CYS A 1 -2.00 -5.04 -9.94
C CYS A 1 -2.37 -3.71 -9.29
N CYS A 2 -1.42 -2.86 -8.85
CA CYS A 2 -1.73 -1.58 -8.19
C CYS A 2 -2.67 -0.67 -9.00
N VAL A 3 -2.44 -0.55 -10.31
CA VAL A 3 -3.31 0.25 -11.21
C VAL A 3 -4.75 -0.23 -11.17
N HIS A 4 -5.00 -1.53 -11.31
CA HIS A 4 -6.36 -2.08 -11.26
C HIS A 4 -7.01 -1.90 -9.89
N ALA A 5 -6.23 -1.98 -8.80
CA ALA A 5 -6.74 -1.75 -7.46
C ALA A 5 -7.21 -0.30 -7.28
N ALA A 6 -6.41 0.67 -7.72
CA ALA A 6 -6.80 2.08 -7.68
C ALA A 6 -8.05 2.33 -8.55
N LEU A 7 -8.08 1.83 -9.78
CA LEU A 7 -9.25 1.99 -10.65
C LEU A 7 -10.52 1.38 -10.07
N ALA A 8 -10.45 0.15 -9.55
CA ALA A 8 -11.59 -0.54 -8.95
C ALA A 8 -12.10 0.17 -7.68
N MET A 9 -11.19 0.59 -6.78
CA MET A 9 -11.58 1.31 -5.56
C MET A 9 -12.23 2.65 -5.90
N ARG A 10 -11.75 3.34 -6.94
CA ARG A 10 -12.35 4.59 -7.43
C ARG A 10 -13.74 4.34 -8.03
N GLU A 11 -13.92 3.26 -8.79
CA GLU A 11 -15.24 2.85 -9.32
C GLU A 11 -16.24 2.51 -8.20
N ASP A 12 -15.75 1.93 -7.10
CA ASP A 12 -16.55 1.62 -5.90
C ASP A 12 -16.80 2.85 -5.00
N GLY A 13 -16.31 4.03 -5.38
CA GLY A 13 -16.59 5.31 -4.72
C GLY A 13 -15.62 5.70 -3.60
N TYR A 14 -14.45 5.06 -3.51
CA TYR A 14 -13.39 5.48 -2.59
C TYR A 14 -12.49 6.56 -3.22
N GLU A 15 -11.98 7.46 -2.39
CA GLU A 15 -10.85 8.31 -2.77
C GLU A 15 -9.56 7.49 -2.73
N THR A 16 -8.83 7.47 -3.84
CA THR A 16 -7.67 6.62 -4.04
C THR A 16 -6.36 7.39 -3.95
N ILE A 17 -5.45 6.87 -3.13
CA ILE A 17 -4.14 7.46 -2.89
C ILE A 17 -3.08 6.43 -3.29
N MET A 18 -2.24 6.79 -4.27
CA MET A 18 -1.12 5.98 -4.71
C MET A 18 0.18 6.49 -4.10
N VAL A 19 1.02 5.59 -3.60
CA VAL A 19 2.40 5.88 -3.16
C VAL A 19 3.34 5.01 -3.98
N ASN A 20 4.19 5.60 -4.79
CA ASN A 20 5.20 4.89 -5.58
C ASN A 20 6.25 5.87 -6.11
N CYS A 21 7.51 5.46 -6.17
CA CYS A 21 8.63 6.29 -6.64
C CYS A 21 9.21 5.85 -8.00
N ASN A 22 8.63 4.84 -8.67
CA ASN A 22 9.15 4.38 -9.96
C ASN A 22 8.57 5.19 -11.13
N PRO A 23 9.34 6.07 -11.79
CA PRO A 23 8.84 6.97 -12.84
C PRO A 23 8.44 6.23 -14.13
N GLU A 24 8.85 4.97 -14.28
CA GLU A 24 8.58 4.17 -15.48
C GLU A 24 7.26 3.38 -15.39
N THR A 25 6.50 3.55 -14.31
CA THR A 25 5.28 2.78 -14.07
C THR A 25 4.02 3.56 -14.40
N VAL A 26 3.01 2.85 -14.91
CA VAL A 26 1.67 3.44 -15.12
C VAL A 26 1.06 3.90 -13.79
N SER A 27 1.40 3.25 -12.66
CA SER A 27 0.90 3.68 -11.35
C SER A 27 1.30 5.09 -10.93
N THR A 28 2.37 5.66 -11.50
CA THR A 28 2.80 7.04 -11.20
C THR A 28 2.27 8.07 -12.21
N ASP A 29 1.29 7.69 -13.04
CA ASP A 29 0.50 8.63 -13.84
C ASP A 29 -0.62 9.23 -12.96
N TYR A 30 -0.72 10.56 -12.95
CA TYR A 30 -1.71 11.31 -12.18
C TYR A 30 -3.17 10.97 -12.52
N ASN A 31 -3.45 10.29 -13.63
CA ASN A 31 -4.81 9.88 -14.00
C ASN A 31 -5.28 8.58 -13.31
N ILE A 32 -4.36 7.83 -12.69
CA ILE A 32 -4.65 6.50 -12.13
C ILE A 32 -5.32 6.57 -10.75
N SER A 33 -4.93 7.54 -9.93
CA SER A 33 -5.47 7.73 -8.59
C SER A 33 -5.87 9.19 -8.39
N ASP A 34 -6.74 9.46 -7.42
CA ASP A 34 -7.17 10.83 -7.10
C ASP A 34 -6.00 11.65 -6.54
N ARG A 35 -5.10 10.98 -5.82
CA ARG A 35 -3.86 11.56 -5.28
C ARG A 35 -2.68 10.63 -5.53
N LEU A 36 -1.54 11.22 -5.84
CA LEU A 36 -0.27 10.51 -6.06
C LEU A 36 0.82 11.14 -5.20
N PHE A 37 1.42 10.33 -4.33
CA PHE A 37 2.66 10.66 -3.63
C PHE A 37 3.81 9.96 -4.35
N PHE A 38 4.64 10.75 -5.03
CA PHE A 38 5.86 10.27 -5.67
C PHE A 38 6.98 10.18 -4.63
N GLU A 39 6.81 9.28 -3.67
CA GLU A 39 7.68 9.13 -2.50
C GLU A 39 8.22 7.71 -2.39
N SER A 40 9.32 7.55 -1.64
CA SER A 40 9.94 6.25 -1.43
C SER A 40 9.01 5.34 -0.61
N LEU A 41 9.02 4.04 -0.91
CA LEU A 41 8.30 3.04 -0.12
C LEU A 41 9.11 2.65 1.12
N THR A 42 9.36 3.62 2.00
CA THR A 42 9.95 3.41 3.32
C THR A 42 8.86 3.43 4.39
N PHE A 43 9.17 2.89 5.58
CA PHE A 43 8.22 2.95 6.68
C PHE A 43 7.92 4.39 7.11
N GLU A 44 8.97 5.22 7.14
CA GLU A 44 8.90 6.60 7.58
C GLU A 44 8.01 7.43 6.64
N ASP A 45 8.26 7.36 5.33
CA ASP A 45 7.48 8.11 4.33
C ASP A 45 6.02 7.65 4.28
N VAL A 46 5.79 6.34 4.27
CA VAL A 46 4.43 5.77 4.25
C VAL A 46 3.65 6.15 5.51
N THR A 47 4.28 6.12 6.69
CA THR A 47 3.62 6.46 7.95
C THR A 47 3.27 7.94 8.03
N GLU A 48 4.13 8.83 7.52
CA GLU A 48 3.83 10.26 7.44
C GLU A 48 2.65 10.54 6.50
N ILE A 49 2.58 9.86 5.34
CA ILE A 49 1.44 9.95 4.43
C ILE A 49 0.17 9.43 5.11
N VAL A 50 0.22 8.27 5.77
CA VAL A 50 -0.93 7.71 6.50
C VAL A 50 -1.41 8.67 7.59
N ARG A 51 -0.49 9.32 8.32
CA ARG A 51 -0.86 10.31 9.35
C ARG A 51 -1.51 11.55 8.75
N LEU A 52 -1.02 12.01 7.60
CA LEU A 52 -1.56 13.18 6.89
C LEU A 52 -2.97 12.89 6.34
N GLU A 53 -3.15 11.73 5.73
CA GLU A 53 -4.35 11.37 4.98
C GLU A 53 -5.41 10.68 5.83
N ASN A 54 -5.00 10.04 6.93
CA ASN A 54 -5.86 9.24 7.80
C ASN A 54 -6.81 8.29 7.00
N PRO A 55 -6.27 7.42 6.13
CA PRO A 55 -7.06 6.61 5.22
C PRO A 55 -7.89 5.56 5.95
N VAL A 56 -9.03 5.18 5.36
CA VAL A 56 -9.89 4.10 5.87
C VAL A 56 -9.24 2.71 5.76
N GLY A 57 -8.27 2.56 4.87
CA GLY A 57 -7.57 1.30 4.64
C GLY A 57 -6.34 1.48 3.76
N VAL A 58 -5.37 0.58 3.92
CA VAL A 58 -4.11 0.54 3.16
C VAL A 58 -3.91 -0.84 2.54
N ILE A 59 -3.68 -0.89 1.23
CA ILE A 59 -3.43 -2.11 0.46
C ILE A 59 -1.93 -2.23 0.20
N VAL A 60 -1.32 -3.33 0.64
CA VAL A 60 0.13 -3.59 0.59
C VAL A 60 0.49 -4.79 -0.29
N GLN A 61 -0.48 -5.62 -0.63
CA GLN A 61 -0.29 -6.93 -1.25
C GLN A 61 0.00 -6.88 -2.76
N PHE A 62 -0.17 -5.72 -3.40
CA PHE A 62 -0.09 -5.58 -4.85
C PHE A 62 1.20 -4.97 -5.38
N GLY A 63 2.05 -4.42 -4.49
CA GLY A 63 3.31 -3.77 -4.88
C GLY A 63 4.56 -4.66 -4.78
N GLY A 64 4.40 -5.97 -4.58
CA GLY A 64 5.52 -6.91 -4.46
C GLY A 64 6.23 -6.85 -3.11
N GLN A 65 7.51 -7.24 -3.06
CA GLN A 65 8.21 -7.43 -1.80
C GLN A 65 8.46 -6.13 -1.02
N THR A 66 8.64 -5.01 -1.72
CA THR A 66 8.95 -3.72 -1.08
C THR A 66 7.89 -3.31 -0.05
N PRO A 67 6.58 -3.22 -0.38
CA PRO A 67 5.56 -2.96 0.62
C PRO A 67 5.31 -4.13 1.56
N LEU A 68 5.44 -5.39 1.12
CA LEU A 68 5.25 -6.57 1.98
C LEU A 68 6.21 -6.58 3.18
N ASN A 69 7.47 -6.17 2.98
CA ASN A 69 8.45 -6.04 4.04
C ASN A 69 8.11 -4.97 5.09
N LEU A 70 7.19 -4.04 4.80
CA LEU A 70 6.80 -2.99 5.73
C LEU A 70 5.60 -3.37 6.60
N VAL A 71 4.85 -4.40 6.20
CA VAL A 71 3.51 -4.69 6.72
C VAL A 71 3.48 -4.84 8.23
N LYS A 72 4.44 -5.58 8.80
CA LYS A 72 4.54 -5.77 10.26
C LYS A 72 4.76 -4.45 11.00
N ARG A 73 5.69 -3.61 10.52
CA ARG A 73 5.96 -2.30 11.13
C ARG A 73 4.75 -1.38 11.01
N LEU A 74 4.06 -1.41 9.87
CA LEU A 74 2.85 -0.61 9.62
C LEU A 74 1.72 -1.03 10.57
N GLU A 75 1.51 -2.33 10.78
CA GLU A 75 0.52 -2.85 11.73
C GLU A 75 0.86 -2.44 13.18
N GLU A 76 2.12 -2.60 13.60
CA GLU A 76 2.58 -2.16 14.93
C GLU A 76 2.41 -0.66 15.15
N ALA A 77 2.44 0.14 14.08
CA ALA A 77 2.18 1.58 14.09
C ALA A 77 0.68 1.94 14.02
N GLY A 78 -0.21 0.95 13.94
CA GLY A 78 -1.67 1.15 13.89
C GLY A 78 -2.20 1.55 12.51
N VAL A 79 -1.43 1.35 11.43
CA VAL A 79 -1.89 1.59 10.07
C VAL A 79 -2.99 0.58 9.72
N PRO A 80 -4.14 1.00 9.16
CA PRO A 80 -5.26 0.11 8.87
C PRO A 80 -5.00 -0.71 7.59
N VAL A 81 -4.13 -1.71 7.67
CA VAL A 81 -3.87 -2.63 6.54
C VAL A 81 -5.12 -3.48 6.28
N ILE A 82 -5.62 -3.46 5.04
CA ILE A 82 -6.81 -4.22 4.61
C ILE A 82 -6.45 -5.36 3.67
N GLY A 83 -7.30 -6.38 3.58
CA GLY A 83 -7.07 -7.58 2.77
C GLY A 83 -6.45 -8.72 3.59
N THR A 84 -5.45 -9.40 3.03
CA THR A 84 -4.72 -10.46 3.75
C THR A 84 -4.03 -9.85 4.97
N SER A 85 -4.26 -10.45 6.14
CA SER A 85 -3.70 -9.94 7.39
C SER A 85 -2.17 -10.02 7.40
N PRO A 86 -1.50 -9.08 8.09
CA PRO A 86 -0.05 -9.12 8.32
C PRO A 86 0.49 -10.48 8.78
N ASP A 87 -0.15 -11.12 9.77
CA ASP A 87 0.23 -12.46 10.23
C ASP A 87 0.05 -13.55 9.16
N ALA A 88 -0.97 -13.45 8.31
CA ALA A 88 -1.14 -14.40 7.21
C ALA A 88 -0.08 -14.24 6.12
N ILE A 89 0.37 -13.00 5.86
CA ILE A 89 1.49 -12.72 4.96
C ILE A 89 2.79 -13.30 5.55
N ASP A 90 3.08 -13.02 6.82
CA ASP A 90 4.30 -13.50 7.50
C ASP A 90 4.38 -15.04 7.52
N ARG A 91 3.27 -15.73 7.81
CA ARG A 91 3.20 -17.20 7.73
C ARG A 91 3.47 -17.76 6.34
N ALA A 92 3.08 -17.04 5.29
CA ALA A 92 3.27 -17.50 3.92
C ALA A 92 4.72 -17.30 3.43
N GLU A 93 5.44 -16.31 3.99
CA GLU A 93 6.84 -16.02 3.63
C GLU A 93 7.85 -16.79 4.49
N ASP A 94 7.49 -17.12 5.74
CA ASP A 94 8.35 -17.87 6.65
C ASP A 94 8.27 -19.38 6.40
N ARG A 95 9.38 -19.95 5.90
CA ARG A 95 9.52 -21.38 5.60
C ARG A 95 9.37 -22.29 6.83
N GLU A 96 9.57 -21.78 8.04
CA GLU A 96 9.40 -22.54 9.29
C GLU A 96 7.96 -22.49 9.83
N ARG A 97 7.16 -21.51 9.36
CA ARG A 97 5.74 -21.34 9.76
C ARG A 97 4.76 -21.93 8.75
N PHE A 98 5.24 -22.45 7.62
CA PHE A 98 4.44 -23.07 6.56
C PHE A 98 4.03 -24.51 6.87
#